data_AF-A0AAQ4DEZ5-F1
#
_entry.id   AF-A0AAQ4DEZ5-F1
#
_cell.length_a   1.000
_cell.length_b   1.000
_cell.length_c   1.000
_cell.angle_alpha   90.00
_cell.angle_beta   90.00
_cell.angle_gamma   90.00
#
_symmetry.space_group_name_H-M   'P 1'
#
loop_
_entity.id
_entity.type
_entity.pdbx_description
1 polymer ?
#
loop_
_entity_poly.entity_id
_entity_poly.type
_entity_poly.pdbx_seq_one_letter_code
_entity_poly.pdbx_strand_id
1 'polypeptide(L)'
;MEEAFLLYGGTVALWDAYRSEVYLHDRRLPELEEYSEDMLFFIAFCFIQCGGSAMPRDTLCNIPLKSSGYFADTFSCPLGSAMNLGNRCGLY
;
A
#
# COMPACT_ATOMS: atom_id res chain seq x y z
N MET A 1 14.78 -5.58 10.67
CA MET A 1 15.06 -4.72 9.50
C MET A 1 14.80 -5.47 8.20
N GLU A 2 15.20 -6.75 8.13
CA GLU A 2 14.95 -7.65 6.99
C GLU A 2 13.46 -7.88 6.69
N GLU A 3 12.61 -8.05 7.70
CA GLU A 3 11.15 -8.24 7.52
C GLU A 3 10.47 -7.03 6.82
N ALA A 4 10.85 -5.80 7.18
CA ALA A 4 10.31 -4.58 6.56
C ALA A 4 10.76 -4.40 5.11
N PHE A 5 11.95 -4.90 4.78
CA PHE A 5 12.48 -4.93 3.41
C PHE A 5 11.70 -5.93 2.55
N LEU A 6 11.43 -7.13 3.08
CA LEU A 6 10.58 -8.12 2.42
C LEU A 6 9.15 -7.62 2.24
N LEU A 7 8.60 -6.90 3.22
CA LEU A 7 7.28 -6.30 3.12
C LEU A 7 7.24 -5.23 2.04
N TYR A 8 8.22 -4.32 1.97
CA TYR A 8 8.24 -3.29 0.92
C TYR A 8 8.41 -3.90 -0.50
N GLY A 9 9.35 -4.83 -0.68
CA GLY A 9 9.51 -5.53 -1.96
C GLY A 9 8.28 -6.35 -2.34
N GLY A 10 7.65 -7.00 -1.35
CA GLY A 10 6.38 -7.69 -1.51
C GLY A 10 5.24 -6.75 -1.92
N THR A 11 5.15 -5.55 -1.33
CA THR A 11 4.14 -4.56 -1.71
C THR A 11 4.30 -4.10 -3.16
N VAL A 12 5.53 -3.88 -3.63
CA VAL A 12 5.80 -3.49 -5.03
C VAL A 12 5.38 -4.60 -6.00
N ALA A 13 5.84 -5.84 -5.76
CA ALA A 13 5.49 -6.96 -6.63
C ALA A 13 3.97 -7.25 -6.63
N LEU A 14 3.32 -7.14 -5.48
CA LEU A 14 1.88 -7.31 -5.35
C LEU A 14 1.10 -6.22 -6.10
N TRP A 15 1.58 -4.96 -6.02
CA TRP A 15 0.99 -3.85 -6.75
C TRP A 15 1.10 -4.03 -8.27
N ASP A 16 2.27 -4.43 -8.77
CA ASP A 16 2.48 -4.64 -10.20
C ASP A 16 1.57 -5.74 -10.75
N ALA A 17 1.44 -6.85 -10.00
CA ALA A 17 0.53 -7.95 -10.36
C ALA A 17 -0.95 -7.53 -10.30
N TYR A 18 -1.34 -6.73 -9.31
CA TYR A 18 -2.69 -6.18 -9.23
C TYR A 18 -2.99 -5.28 -10.44
N ARG A 19 -2.07 -4.39 -10.80
CA ARG A 19 -2.21 -3.45 -11.91
C ARG A 19 -2.28 -4.12 -13.28
N SER A 20 -1.69 -5.31 -13.46
CA SER A 20 -1.81 -6.06 -14.71
C SER A 20 -3.18 -6.69 -14.92
N GLU A 21 -3.94 -6.92 -13.84
CA GLU A 21 -5.20 -7.68 -13.88
C GLU A 21 -6.44 -6.82 -13.58
N VAL A 22 -6.33 -5.74 -12.80
CA VAL A 22 -7.48 -4.96 -12.30
C VAL A 22 -8.41 -4.49 -13.42
N TYR A 23 -7.84 -4.05 -14.55
CA TYR A 23 -8.61 -3.53 -15.68
C TYR A 23 -9.43 -4.60 -16.43
N LEU A 24 -9.24 -5.87 -16.12
CA LEU A 24 -10.05 -6.96 -16.68
C LEU A 24 -11.40 -7.11 -15.95
N HIS A 25 -11.55 -6.48 -14.76
CA HIS A 25 -12.70 -6.67 -13.89
C HIS A 25 -13.12 -5.36 -13.23
N ASP A 26 -14.02 -4.58 -13.85
CA ASP A 26 -14.67 -3.44 -13.17
C ASP A 26 -15.67 -3.97 -12.15
N ARG A 27 -15.25 -4.06 -10.88
CA ARG A 27 -16.10 -4.51 -9.77
C ARG A 27 -15.98 -3.54 -8.60
N ARG A 28 -16.93 -2.61 -8.54
CA ARG A 28 -17.12 -1.77 -7.35
C ARG A 28 -17.68 -2.60 -6.21
N LEU A 29 -17.07 -2.46 -5.04
CA LEU A 29 -17.57 -3.06 -3.82
C LEU A 29 -18.81 -2.26 -3.35
N PRO A 30 -19.95 -2.92 -3.11
CA PRO A 30 -21.11 -2.27 -2.51
C PRO A 30 -20.72 -1.59 -1.20
N GLU A 31 -21.26 -0.41 -0.93
CA GLU A 31 -21.01 0.41 0.27
C GLU A 31 -19.60 1.02 0.37
N LEU A 32 -18.74 0.79 -0.62
CA LEU A 32 -17.37 1.34 -0.70
C LEU A 32 -17.11 2.01 -2.05
N GLU A 33 -18.16 2.41 -2.77
CA GLU A 33 -18.07 2.98 -4.12
C GLU A 33 -17.35 4.35 -4.16
N GLU A 34 -17.18 4.98 -3.00
CA GLU A 34 -16.40 6.22 -2.83
C GLU A 34 -14.89 6.00 -2.98
N TYR A 35 -14.41 4.76 -2.82
CA TYR A 35 -13.01 4.41 -2.99
C TYR A 35 -12.77 3.84 -4.39
N SER A 36 -11.67 4.28 -5.02
CA SER A 36 -11.20 3.62 -6.23
C SER A 36 -10.67 2.23 -5.91
N GLU A 37 -10.60 1.34 -6.91
CA GLU A 37 -10.01 0.00 -6.74
C GLU A 37 -8.55 0.10 -6.24
N ASP A 38 -7.79 1.07 -6.76
CA ASP A 38 -6.41 1.35 -6.33
C ASP A 38 -6.37 1.73 -4.83
N MET A 39 -7.33 2.54 -4.34
CA MET A 39 -7.44 2.86 -2.92
C MET A 39 -7.78 1.61 -2.10
N LEU A 40 -8.72 0.80 -2.58
CA LEU A 40 -9.15 -0.44 -1.94
C LEU A 40 -8.02 -1.47 -1.83
N PHE A 41 -7.13 -1.53 -2.82
CA PHE A 41 -5.93 -2.37 -2.75
C PHE A 41 -5.09 -2.05 -1.51
N PHE A 42 -4.74 -0.78 -1.29
CA PHE A 42 -3.92 -0.37 -0.15
C PHE A 42 -4.68 -0.48 1.18
N ILE A 43 -5.98 -0.20 1.18
CA ILE A 43 -6.84 -0.42 2.35
C ILE A 43 -6.81 -1.91 2.75
N ALA A 44 -7.01 -2.82 1.78
CA ALA A 44 -6.99 -4.26 2.00
C ALA A 44 -5.61 -4.75 2.48
N PHE A 45 -4.52 -4.24 1.87
CA PHE A 45 -3.14 -4.55 2.26
C PHE A 45 -2.91 -4.30 3.76
N CYS A 46 -3.35 -3.14 4.27
CA CYS A 46 -3.23 -2.80 5.69
C CYS A 46 -4.27 -3.52 6.56
N PHE A 47 -5.48 -3.73 6.04
CA PHE A 47 -6.56 -4.39 6.77
C PHE A 47 -6.21 -5.82 7.18
N ILE A 48 -5.50 -6.58 6.33
CA ILE A 48 -5.02 -7.94 6.66
C ILE A 48 -4.13 -7.95 7.91
N GLN A 49 -3.44 -6.83 8.20
CA GLN A 49 -2.54 -6.71 9.36
C GLN A 49 -3.26 -6.36 10.66
N CYS A 50 -4.57 -6.07 10.63
CA CYS A 50 -5.36 -5.74 11.81
C CYS A 50 -5.59 -6.94 12.75
N GLY A 51 -5.38 -8.18 12.27
CA GLY A 51 -5.70 -9.43 12.96
C GLY A 51 -4.71 -9.92 14.03
N GLY A 52 -4.13 -9.03 14.84
CA GLY A 52 -3.32 -9.44 16.01
C GLY A 52 -1.93 -9.98 15.67
N SER A 53 -1.25 -9.40 14.69
CA SER A 53 0.16 -9.72 14.41
C SER A 53 1.06 -9.42 15.62
N ALA A 54 2.08 -10.26 15.82
CA ALA A 54 3.14 -10.02 16.82
C ALA A 54 4.01 -8.80 16.46
N MET A 55 3.98 -8.35 15.20
CA MET A 55 4.69 -7.16 14.76
C MET A 55 3.81 -5.90 14.86
N PRO A 56 4.38 -4.73 15.23
CA PRO A 56 3.65 -3.47 15.25
C PRO A 56 3.04 -3.14 13.89
N ARG A 57 1.81 -2.61 13.88
CA ARG A 57 1.11 -2.20 12.65
C ARG A 57 1.90 -1.19 11.83
N ASP A 58 2.63 -0.30 12.51
CA ASP A 58 3.51 0.65 11.86
C ASP A 58 4.55 -0.04 10.97
N THR A 59 5.07 -1.18 11.42
CA THR A 59 6.07 -1.95 10.68
C THR A 59 5.48 -2.63 9.45
N LEU A 60 4.23 -3.09 9.53
CA LEU A 60 3.61 -3.92 8.50
C LEU A 60 2.87 -3.10 7.44
N CYS A 61 2.20 -2.02 7.85
CA CYS A 61 1.41 -1.17 6.98
C CYS A 61 2.16 0.13 6.67
N ASN A 62 2.53 0.89 7.70
CA ASN A 62 3.00 2.26 7.46
C ASN A 62 4.41 2.34 6.87
N ILE A 63 5.37 1.54 7.34
CA ILE A 63 6.76 1.58 6.85
C ILE A 63 6.85 1.22 5.35
N PRO A 64 6.24 0.13 4.86
CA PRO A 64 6.23 -0.18 3.43
C PRO A 64 5.55 0.91 2.60
N LEU A 65 4.41 1.43 3.05
CA LEU A 65 3.64 2.42 2.29
C LEU A 65 4.28 3.81 2.26
N LYS A 66 5.02 4.20 3.31
CA LYS A 66 5.82 5.44 3.32
C LYS A 66 6.86 5.51 2.20
N SER A 67 7.36 4.35 1.78
CA SER A 67 8.35 4.23 0.72
C SER A 67 7.70 4.00 -0.66
N SER A 68 6.37 3.81 -0.71
CA SER A 68 5.63 3.55 -1.93
C SER A 68 5.18 4.85 -2.60
N GLY A 69 5.68 5.11 -3.80
CA GLY A 69 5.17 6.22 -4.61
C GLY A 69 3.75 6.01 -5.10
N TYR A 70 3.43 4.77 -5.46
CA TYR A 70 2.09 4.38 -5.86
C TYR A 70 1.06 4.73 -4.78
N PHE A 71 1.35 4.43 -3.51
CA PHE A 71 0.47 4.79 -2.40
C PHE A 71 0.27 6.30 -2.30
N ALA A 72 1.36 7.06 -2.32
CA ALA A 72 1.30 8.52 -2.21
C ALA A 72 0.49 9.14 -3.35
N ASP A 73 0.61 8.61 -4.57
CA ASP A 73 -0.12 9.10 -5.75
C ASP A 73 -1.60 8.72 -5.66
N THR A 74 -1.92 7.47 -5.28
CA THR A 74 -3.31 6.98 -5.11
C THR A 74 -4.10 7.79 -4.10
N PHE A 75 -3.50 8.18 -2.98
CA PHE A 75 -4.16 8.99 -1.95
C PHE A 75 -3.86 10.50 -2.07
N SER A 76 -3.17 10.93 -3.12
CA SER A 76 -2.78 12.34 -3.33
C SER A 76 -2.10 12.96 -2.10
N CYS A 77 -1.19 12.21 -1.47
CA CYS A 77 -0.51 12.63 -0.25
C CYS A 77 0.46 13.80 -0.53
N PRO A 78 0.39 14.93 0.20
CA PRO A 78 1.32 16.04 0.03
C PRO A 78 2.77 15.62 0.31
N LEU A 79 3.72 16.21 -0.43
CA LEU A 79 5.15 15.99 -0.19
C LEU A 79 5.52 16.50 1.21
N GLY A 80 6.25 15.70 1.97
CA GLY A 80 6.62 16.00 3.35
C GLY A 80 5.56 15.64 4.39
N SER A 81 4.41 15.09 3.97
CA SER A 81 3.45 14.50 4.90
C SER A 81 4.02 13.23 5.54
N ALA A 82 3.44 12.80 6.66
CA ALA A 82 3.90 11.65 7.43
C ALA A 82 4.00 10.35 6.60
N MET A 83 3.21 10.23 5.53
CA MET A 83 3.16 9.08 4.63
C MET A 83 3.77 9.31 3.24
N ASN A 84 4.29 10.52 2.96
CA ASN A 84 4.95 10.84 1.70
C ASN A 84 6.20 11.70 1.97
N LEU A 85 7.25 11.06 2.46
CA LEU A 85 8.54 11.71 2.69
C LEU A 85 9.24 11.97 1.36
N GLY A 86 9.89 13.13 1.22
CA GLY A 86 10.60 13.50 -0.01
C GLY A 86 11.83 12.64 -0.32
N ASN A 87 12.37 11.95 0.68
CA ASN A 87 13.46 10.99 0.58
C ASN A 87 12.94 9.57 0.84
N ARG A 88 12.50 8.88 -0.21
CA ARG A 88 12.00 7.51 -0.11
C ARG A 88 13.16 6.52 -0.17
N CYS A 89 13.08 5.45 0.64
CA CYS A 89 13.99 4.31 0.52
C CYS A 89 13.55 3.45 -0.66
N GLY A 90 14.46 3.09 -1.56
CA GLY A 90 14.18 2.23 -2.71
C GLY A 90 14.90 0.89 -2.61
N LEU A 91 14.26 -0.16 -3.12
CA LEU A 91 14.94 -1.39 -3.51
C LEU A 91 15.46 -1.16 -4.91
N TYR A 92 16.78 -1.20 -5.06
CA TYR A 92 17.46 -1.25 -6.34
C TYR A 92 17.45 -2.68 -6.88
#